data_AF-A0A1E7GEE6-F1
#
_entry.id   AF-A0A1E7GEE6-F1
#
_cell.length_a   1.000
_cell.length_b   1.000
_cell.length_c   1.000
_cell.angle_alpha   90.00
_cell.angle_beta   90.00
_cell.angle_gamma   90.00
#
_symmetry.space_group_name_H-M   'P 1'
#
loop_
_entity.id
_entity.type
_entity.pdbx_description
1 polymer ?
#
loop_
_entity_poly.entity_id
_entity_poly.type
_entity_poly.pdbx_seq_one_letter_code
_entity_poly.pdbx_strand_id
1 'polypeptide(L)'
;MNVKTRVFKLIAVLLILVVFAGLGCVDNKAENKSTGPMENGSANVSGNASAGKGEVLTVFHAGSLGVPFQELEAEFEAQHPGVDVQREAAGSAQSIKKITELGKQADILASADYALIPSMMMPKYADWYAAFARNQMVIAYTNESKYSNEINVNNWYEILRCSDVRYGFSNPNDDPAGYRAQMITQLAESYYNDSRIYDDLIQNNTGMTTTTEENGTVLVHVPASEAISPNTSKIMLRSMEVELSSALETGEIDYFYIYRSVAEQHGFKYIELPPQIDLGSMEYADNYSKVQVQMANGEIVTGSPIVYGVTIPKNAKNPKLAAEFVKLLLDKPGQQIFIKNGQPPIVPAIAEGKNKMPEELQGLVK
;
A
#
# COMPACT_ATOMS: atom_id res chain seq x y z
N MET A 1 -55.97 11.51 -34.23
CA MET A 1 -55.96 12.84 -33.58
C MET A 1 -54.78 12.87 -32.61
N ASN A 2 -53.79 13.71 -32.93
CA ASN A 2 -52.66 14.20 -32.13
C ASN A 2 -51.56 13.26 -31.60
N VAL A 3 -50.55 13.12 -32.46
CA VAL A 3 -49.11 13.04 -32.18
C VAL A 3 -48.65 14.19 -31.27
N LYS A 4 -47.82 13.93 -30.26
CA LYS A 4 -46.85 14.91 -29.71
C LYS A 4 -45.54 14.26 -29.27
N THR A 5 -44.52 14.65 -30.02
CA THR A 5 -43.06 14.48 -29.92
C THR A 5 -42.46 14.98 -28.61
N ARG A 6 -41.37 14.35 -28.11
CA ARG A 6 -40.28 14.96 -27.30
C ARG A 6 -39.09 13.98 -27.24
N VAL A 7 -38.17 14.08 -28.20
CA VAL A 7 -36.85 14.77 -28.15
C VAL A 7 -35.84 14.08 -27.23
N PHE A 8 -34.93 13.36 -27.87
CA PHE A 8 -33.65 12.85 -27.40
C PHE A 8 -32.75 13.96 -26.83
N LYS A 9 -32.06 13.69 -25.73
CA LYS A 9 -30.77 14.32 -25.41
C LYS A 9 -29.77 13.25 -25.00
N LEU A 10 -28.94 12.84 -25.95
CA LEU A 10 -27.63 12.23 -25.69
C LEU A 10 -26.75 13.29 -25.02
N ILE A 11 -26.21 12.98 -23.85
CA ILE A 11 -25.10 13.76 -23.26
C ILE A 11 -23.82 13.02 -23.66
N ALA A 12 -23.16 13.54 -24.69
CA ALA A 12 -21.80 13.17 -25.03
C ALA A 12 -20.85 13.94 -24.09
N VAL A 13 -20.14 13.21 -23.23
CA VAL A 13 -19.05 13.77 -22.42
C VAL A 13 -17.80 13.80 -23.29
N LEU A 14 -17.37 15.01 -23.63
CA LEU A 14 -16.19 15.28 -24.43
C LEU A 14 -14.94 15.21 -23.52
N LEU A 15 -14.07 14.24 -23.77
CA LEU A 15 -12.72 14.15 -23.21
C LEU A 15 -11.87 15.32 -23.75
N ILE A 16 -11.42 16.22 -22.87
CA ILE A 16 -10.39 17.21 -23.20
C ILE A 16 -9.03 16.60 -22.85
N LEU A 17 -8.34 16.13 -23.90
CA LEU A 17 -6.92 15.84 -23.90
C LEU A 17 -6.15 17.14 -24.11
N VAL A 18 -5.43 17.61 -23.10
CA VAL A 18 -4.46 18.71 -23.26
C VAL A 18 -3.14 18.12 -23.74
N VAL A 19 -2.89 18.22 -25.04
CA VAL A 19 -1.58 17.96 -25.65
C VAL A 19 -0.84 19.29 -25.73
N PHE A 20 0.22 19.46 -24.93
CA PHE A 20 1.19 20.54 -25.11
C PHE A 20 2.13 20.19 -26.26
N ALA A 21 1.81 20.68 -27.45
CA ALA A 21 2.76 20.73 -28.57
C ALA A 21 3.30 22.16 -28.67
N GLY A 22 4.50 22.37 -28.13
CA GLY A 22 5.28 23.58 -28.39
C GLY A 22 5.93 23.50 -29.76
N LEU A 23 5.62 24.43 -30.66
CA LEU A 23 6.40 24.72 -31.85
C LEU A 23 6.18 26.17 -32.25
N GLY A 24 7.27 26.93 -32.33
CA GLY A 24 7.25 28.33 -32.70
C GLY A 24 8.65 28.87 -32.98
N CYS A 25 9.40 28.21 -33.87
CA CYS A 25 10.47 28.87 -34.60
C CYS A 25 9.83 29.77 -35.66
N VAL A 26 10.09 31.08 -35.60
CA VAL A 26 9.82 32.00 -36.71
C VAL A 26 11.16 32.50 -37.21
N ASP A 27 11.51 32.00 -38.40
CA ASP A 27 12.59 32.49 -39.25
C ASP A 27 12.18 33.82 -39.88
N ASN A 28 13.05 34.83 -39.84
CA ASN A 28 12.92 35.99 -40.72
C ASN A 28 14.28 36.37 -41.30
N LYS A 29 14.29 36.46 -42.63
CA LYS A 29 15.45 36.56 -43.51
C LYS A 29 16.04 37.97 -43.55
N ALA A 30 17.36 38.00 -43.42
CA ALA A 30 18.35 38.76 -44.19
C ALA A 30 18.19 40.29 -44.39
N GLU A 31 19.19 41.02 -43.89
CA GLU A 31 19.87 42.07 -44.66
C GLU A 31 21.39 42.05 -44.35
N ASN A 32 22.19 42.15 -45.41
CA ASN A 32 23.64 42.01 -45.42
C ASN A 32 24.29 43.37 -45.67
N LYS A 33 25.17 43.86 -44.78
CA LYS A 33 26.17 44.88 -45.11
C LYS A 33 27.48 44.63 -44.35
N SER A 34 28.54 44.51 -45.15
CA SER A 34 29.96 44.37 -44.82
C SER A 34 30.55 45.64 -44.18
N THR A 35 31.48 45.48 -43.21
CA THR A 35 32.85 46.08 -43.22
C THR A 35 33.67 45.72 -41.96
N GLY A 36 34.90 45.22 -42.14
CA GLY A 36 36.05 45.49 -41.24
C GLY A 36 36.47 44.39 -40.22
N PRO A 37 37.77 44.02 -40.15
CA PRO A 37 38.27 42.97 -39.24
C PRO A 37 38.90 43.55 -37.96
N MET A 38 38.83 42.83 -36.84
CA MET A 38 39.86 42.86 -35.78
C MET A 38 39.66 41.70 -34.80
N GLU A 39 40.75 40.98 -34.55
CA GLU A 39 40.93 39.96 -33.52
C GLU A 39 40.69 40.52 -32.12
N ASN A 40 40.07 39.75 -31.22
CA ASN A 40 40.68 39.44 -29.93
C ASN A 40 40.02 38.21 -29.30
N GLY A 41 40.85 37.32 -28.75
CA GLY A 41 40.43 36.03 -28.23
C GLY A 41 39.66 36.11 -26.90
N SER A 42 38.76 35.15 -26.72
CA SER A 42 38.49 34.57 -25.41
C SER A 42 38.05 33.13 -25.61
N ALA A 43 38.86 32.21 -25.09
CA ALA A 43 38.58 30.80 -25.06
C ALA A 43 37.28 30.55 -24.29
N ASN A 44 36.29 29.95 -24.95
CA ASN A 44 35.17 29.32 -24.29
C ASN A 44 35.32 27.82 -24.52
N VAL A 45 35.92 27.13 -23.55
CA VAL A 45 35.92 25.67 -23.49
C VAL A 45 34.48 25.26 -23.19
N SER A 46 33.72 24.92 -24.23
CA SER A 46 32.51 24.13 -24.08
C SER A 46 32.91 22.77 -23.53
N GLY A 47 32.98 22.68 -22.20
CA GLY A 47 32.88 21.43 -21.49
C GLY A 47 31.48 20.88 -21.72
N ASN A 48 31.34 20.07 -22.75
CA ASN A 48 30.17 19.22 -22.96
C ASN A 48 30.19 18.18 -21.84
N ALA A 49 29.70 18.55 -20.66
CA ALA A 49 29.42 17.62 -19.58
C ALA A 49 28.36 16.66 -20.11
N SER A 50 28.79 15.45 -20.48
CA SER A 50 27.87 14.38 -20.78
C SER A 50 27.03 14.18 -19.53
N ALA A 51 25.73 14.49 -19.60
CA ALA A 51 24.77 14.11 -18.57
C ALA A 51 24.84 12.60 -18.43
N GLY A 52 25.52 12.12 -17.39
CA GLY A 52 25.54 10.71 -17.04
C GLY A 52 24.09 10.27 -16.84
N LYS A 53 23.72 9.12 -17.42
CA LYS A 53 22.45 8.47 -17.07
C LYS A 53 22.46 8.25 -15.56
N GLY A 54 21.57 8.93 -14.83
CA GLY A 54 21.43 8.74 -13.39
C GLY A 54 21.16 7.28 -13.05
N GLU A 55 21.63 6.85 -11.88
CA GLU A 55 21.35 5.50 -11.37
C GLU A 55 19.89 5.45 -10.90
N VAL A 56 19.14 4.43 -11.31
CA VAL A 56 17.73 4.27 -10.92
C VAL A 56 17.63 3.22 -9.82
N LEU A 57 17.00 3.57 -8.70
CA LEU A 57 16.69 2.64 -7.62
C LEU A 57 15.19 2.29 -7.66
N THR A 58 14.86 1.06 -8.06
CA THR A 58 13.45 0.62 -8.17
C THR A 58 12.95 0.04 -6.85
N VAL A 59 11.87 0.57 -6.29
CA VAL A 59 11.33 0.17 -4.99
C VAL A 59 9.86 -0.27 -5.13
N PHE A 60 9.58 -1.55 -4.87
CA PHE A 60 8.21 -2.04 -4.74
C PHE A 60 7.82 -2.03 -3.26
N HIS A 61 6.70 -1.38 -2.93
CA HIS A 61 6.27 -1.26 -1.55
C HIS A 61 4.75 -1.36 -1.37
N ALA A 62 4.33 -1.73 -0.16
CA ALA A 62 2.92 -1.74 0.24
C ALA A 62 2.28 -0.34 0.12
N GLY A 63 0.97 -0.28 -0.15
CA GLY A 63 0.20 0.98 -0.23
C GLY A 63 0.39 1.88 1.00
N SER A 64 0.16 1.34 2.20
CA SER A 64 0.37 2.03 3.48
C SER A 64 1.78 2.56 3.75
N LEU A 65 2.80 2.12 3.00
CA LEU A 65 4.15 2.67 3.08
C LEU A 65 4.35 3.93 2.22
N GLY A 66 3.34 4.38 1.47
CA GLY A 66 3.45 5.48 0.51
C GLY A 66 4.04 6.77 1.09
N VAL A 67 3.44 7.30 2.17
CA VAL A 67 3.90 8.55 2.81
C VAL A 67 5.33 8.41 3.38
N PRO A 68 5.65 7.42 4.23
CA PRO A 68 7.01 7.31 4.77
C PRO A 68 8.05 6.98 3.70
N PHE A 69 7.71 6.23 2.64
CA PHE A 69 8.66 5.95 1.56
C PHE A 69 8.87 7.16 0.64
N GLN A 70 7.90 8.07 0.51
CA GLN A 70 8.10 9.35 -0.16
C GLN A 70 9.08 10.24 0.63
N GLU A 71 8.99 10.27 1.97
CA GLU A 71 9.95 10.99 2.81
C GLU A 71 11.35 10.36 2.74
N LEU A 72 11.45 9.02 2.69
CA LEU A 72 12.71 8.31 2.51
C LEU A 72 13.34 8.54 1.14
N GLU A 73 12.54 8.55 0.06
CA GLU A 73 13.00 8.91 -1.28
C GLU A 73 13.66 10.30 -1.27
N ALA A 74 12.97 11.31 -0.75
CA ALA A 74 13.49 12.67 -0.73
C ALA A 74 14.80 12.79 0.07
N GLU A 75 14.88 12.12 1.22
CA GLU A 75 16.10 12.09 2.05
C GLU A 75 17.23 11.34 1.34
N PHE A 76 16.93 10.22 0.68
CA PHE A 76 17.93 9.42 -0.02
C PHE A 76 18.52 10.15 -1.22
N GLU A 77 17.68 10.77 -2.05
CA GLU A 77 18.13 11.54 -3.24
C GLU A 77 18.93 12.79 -2.85
N ALA A 78 18.60 13.42 -1.72
CA ALA A 78 19.39 14.53 -1.18
C ALA A 78 20.81 14.09 -0.79
N GLN A 79 20.99 12.85 -0.33
CA GLN A 79 22.28 12.28 0.04
C GLN A 79 23.06 11.69 -1.15
N HIS A 80 22.37 11.35 -2.25
CA HIS A 80 22.96 10.66 -3.41
C HIS A 80 22.66 11.41 -4.72
N PRO A 81 23.39 12.52 -5.03
CA PRO A 81 23.17 13.27 -6.26
C PRO A 81 23.31 12.40 -7.51
N GLY A 82 22.28 12.42 -8.36
CA GLY A 82 22.25 11.63 -9.61
C GLY A 82 21.58 10.26 -9.47
N VAL A 83 21.04 9.92 -8.31
CA VAL A 83 20.12 8.79 -8.12
C VAL A 83 18.68 9.26 -8.32
N ASP A 84 17.86 8.43 -8.96
CA ASP A 84 16.40 8.57 -9.12
C ASP A 84 15.70 7.36 -8.48
N VAL A 85 14.96 7.59 -7.40
CA VAL A 85 14.23 6.52 -6.68
C VAL A 85 12.84 6.37 -7.29
N GLN A 86 12.63 5.27 -8.00
CA GLN A 86 11.36 4.95 -8.65
C GLN A 86 10.53 4.00 -7.80
N ARG A 87 9.55 4.55 -7.09
CA ARG A 87 8.60 3.77 -6.28
C ARG A 87 7.41 3.28 -7.10
N GLU A 88 7.02 2.01 -6.87
CA GLU A 88 5.78 1.42 -7.41
C GLU A 88 4.97 0.83 -6.24
N ALA A 89 3.92 1.52 -5.82
CA ALA A 89 3.03 1.08 -4.75
C ALA A 89 2.01 0.03 -5.25
N ALA A 90 1.73 -1.00 -4.44
CA ALA A 90 0.59 -1.89 -4.60
C ALA A 90 0.29 -2.65 -3.29
N GLY A 91 -0.78 -3.46 -3.28
CA GLY A 91 -0.95 -4.49 -2.25
C GLY A 91 0.32 -5.37 -2.14
N SER A 92 0.66 -5.82 -0.93
CA SER A 92 1.96 -6.46 -0.70
C SER A 92 2.12 -7.79 -1.45
N ALA A 93 1.06 -8.62 -1.49
CA ALA A 93 1.08 -9.86 -2.25
C ALA A 93 1.23 -9.57 -3.75
N GLN A 94 0.55 -8.54 -4.26
CA GLN A 94 0.71 -8.09 -5.65
C GLN A 94 2.13 -7.57 -5.94
N SER A 95 2.74 -6.82 -5.02
CA SER A 95 4.12 -6.34 -5.15
C SER A 95 5.12 -7.49 -5.21
N ILE A 96 4.90 -8.58 -4.47
CA ILE A 96 5.73 -9.79 -4.54
C ILE A 96 5.49 -10.55 -5.85
N LYS A 97 4.24 -10.73 -6.29
CA LYS A 97 3.90 -11.41 -7.56
C LYS A 97 4.52 -10.74 -8.78
N LYS A 98 4.70 -9.41 -8.75
CA LYS A 98 5.47 -8.69 -9.80
C LYS A 98 6.86 -9.29 -9.98
N ILE A 99 7.53 -9.68 -8.89
CA ILE A 99 8.88 -10.25 -8.90
C ILE A 99 8.83 -11.77 -9.18
N THR A 100 7.96 -12.49 -8.47
CA THR A 100 7.99 -13.96 -8.42
C THR A 100 7.28 -14.62 -9.60
N GLU A 101 6.29 -13.95 -10.20
CA GLU A 101 5.45 -14.47 -11.29
C GLU A 101 5.63 -13.67 -12.59
N LEU A 102 5.65 -12.34 -12.52
CA LEU A 102 5.70 -11.47 -13.72
C LEU A 102 7.13 -11.18 -14.19
N GLY A 103 8.15 -11.58 -13.43
CA GLY A 103 9.56 -11.37 -13.77
C GLY A 103 10.02 -9.92 -13.78
N LYS A 104 9.26 -8.99 -13.17
CA LYS A 104 9.73 -7.63 -12.93
C LYS A 104 10.90 -7.66 -11.94
N GLN A 105 11.78 -6.68 -12.06
CA GLN A 105 12.92 -6.50 -11.15
C GLN A 105 12.68 -5.28 -10.28
N ALA A 106 12.89 -5.43 -8.98
CA ALA A 106 12.98 -4.34 -8.02
C ALA A 106 14.29 -4.48 -7.27
N ASP A 107 14.86 -3.34 -6.87
CA ASP A 107 16.04 -3.29 -6.02
C ASP A 107 15.66 -3.50 -4.55
N ILE A 108 14.44 -3.08 -4.17
CA ILE A 108 13.91 -3.21 -2.81
C ILE A 108 12.46 -3.68 -2.87
N LEU A 109 12.09 -4.61 -1.98
CA LEU A 109 10.71 -5.00 -1.71
C LEU A 109 10.38 -4.72 -0.25
N ALA A 110 9.33 -3.94 0.02
CA ALA A 110 8.80 -3.70 1.36
C ALA A 110 7.31 -4.09 1.47
N SER A 111 7.03 -5.05 2.34
CA SER A 111 5.70 -5.65 2.55
C SER A 111 5.06 -5.16 3.86
N ALA A 112 3.73 -4.99 3.85
CA ALA A 112 2.92 -4.76 5.06
C ALA A 112 2.70 -6.03 5.89
N ASP A 113 3.11 -7.18 5.37
CA ASP A 113 3.16 -8.45 6.07
C ASP A 113 4.50 -9.12 5.77
N TYR A 114 5.41 -9.09 6.76
CA TYR A 114 6.74 -9.65 6.60
C TYR A 114 6.71 -11.14 6.24
N ALA A 115 5.69 -11.90 6.67
CA ALA A 115 5.60 -13.35 6.47
C ALA A 115 5.40 -13.74 5.00
N LEU A 116 4.94 -12.81 4.15
CA LEU A 116 4.85 -13.03 2.71
C LEU A 116 6.23 -13.16 2.06
N ILE A 117 7.29 -12.56 2.63
CA ILE A 117 8.64 -12.67 2.07
C ILE A 117 9.16 -14.12 2.17
N PRO A 118 9.19 -14.79 3.34
CA PRO A 118 9.61 -16.18 3.41
C PRO A 118 8.65 -17.14 2.68
N SER A 119 7.33 -16.90 2.69
CA SER A 119 6.36 -17.76 2.00
C SER A 119 6.49 -17.69 0.47
N MET A 120 6.54 -16.48 -0.09
CA MET A 120 6.39 -16.29 -1.54
C MET A 120 7.71 -16.02 -2.27
N MET A 121 8.75 -15.55 -1.58
CA MET A 121 10.04 -15.19 -2.22
C MET A 121 11.17 -16.16 -1.90
N MET A 122 11.22 -16.74 -0.70
CA MET A 122 12.38 -17.52 -0.28
C MET A 122 12.30 -18.99 -0.72
N PRO A 123 13.44 -19.64 -1.04
CA PRO A 123 14.80 -19.07 -1.19
C PRO A 123 15.10 -18.54 -2.61
N LYS A 124 14.11 -18.58 -3.52
CA LYS A 124 14.34 -18.35 -4.96
C LYS A 124 14.67 -16.89 -5.29
N TYR A 125 13.97 -15.95 -4.67
CA TYR A 125 14.03 -14.52 -4.94
C TYR A 125 14.54 -13.68 -3.76
N ALA A 126 14.61 -14.22 -2.55
CA ALA A 126 15.19 -13.56 -1.38
C ALA A 126 15.97 -14.59 -0.53
N ASP A 127 17.05 -14.14 0.11
CA ASP A 127 17.86 -14.96 1.04
C ASP A 127 17.76 -14.47 2.50
N TRP A 128 17.13 -13.31 2.74
CA TRP A 128 16.96 -12.67 4.04
C TRP A 128 15.75 -11.74 4.02
N TYR A 129 15.27 -11.34 5.19
CA TYR A 129 14.35 -10.21 5.36
C TYR A 129 14.54 -9.57 6.73
N ALA A 130 14.13 -8.30 6.88
CA ALA A 130 14.13 -7.59 8.15
C ALA A 130 12.73 -7.04 8.49
N ALA A 131 12.23 -7.38 9.68
CA ALA A 131 11.03 -6.82 10.27
C ALA A 131 11.36 -5.46 10.92
N PHE A 132 10.76 -4.36 10.43
CA PHE A 132 11.26 -3.01 10.71
C PHE A 132 10.23 -2.03 11.28
N ALA A 133 8.93 -2.27 11.13
CA ALA A 133 7.89 -1.40 11.66
C ALA A 133 6.62 -2.18 12.00
N ARG A 134 5.70 -1.56 12.74
CA ARG A 134 4.42 -2.14 13.15
C ARG A 134 3.24 -1.27 12.75
N ASN A 135 2.05 -1.85 12.81
CA ASN A 135 0.79 -1.13 12.69
C ASN A 135 -0.31 -1.75 13.55
N GLN A 136 -1.52 -1.20 13.47
CA GLN A 136 -2.75 -1.79 13.98
C GLN A 136 -3.91 -1.50 13.03
N MET A 137 -4.91 -2.39 12.97
CA MET A 137 -6.15 -2.14 12.23
C MET A 137 -7.08 -1.21 13.00
N VAL A 138 -7.75 -0.33 12.28
CA VAL A 138 -8.82 0.54 12.75
C VAL A 138 -9.95 0.56 11.72
N ILE A 139 -11.07 1.16 12.10
CA ILE A 139 -12.14 1.51 11.17
C ILE A 139 -12.16 3.04 11.04
N ALA A 140 -11.75 3.54 9.88
CA ALA A 140 -11.70 4.98 9.59
C ALA A 140 -13.05 5.51 9.10
N TYR A 141 -13.32 6.77 9.42
CA TYR A 141 -14.54 7.51 9.05
C TYR A 141 -14.29 9.03 9.04
N THR A 142 -15.27 9.80 8.58
CA THR A 142 -15.25 11.28 8.60
C THR A 142 -16.47 11.83 9.34
N ASN A 143 -16.57 13.15 9.45
CA ASN A 143 -17.77 13.80 9.98
C ASN A 143 -19.00 13.60 9.08
N GLU A 144 -18.80 13.28 7.80
CA GLU A 144 -19.87 13.09 6.81
C GLU A 144 -20.41 11.66 6.80
N SER A 145 -19.65 10.71 7.36
CA SER A 145 -20.06 9.32 7.51
C SER A 145 -21.36 9.19 8.30
N LYS A 146 -22.28 8.36 7.82
CA LYS A 146 -23.54 8.08 8.52
C LYS A 146 -23.27 7.49 9.90
N TYR A 147 -23.97 8.00 10.91
CA TYR A 147 -23.84 7.59 12.32
C TYR A 147 -22.46 7.88 12.96
N SER A 148 -21.67 8.81 12.37
CA SER A 148 -20.34 9.19 12.87
C SER A 148 -20.30 9.70 14.32
N ASN A 149 -21.42 10.19 14.85
CA ASN A 149 -21.54 10.65 16.25
C ASN A 149 -21.98 9.54 17.21
N GLU A 150 -22.40 8.37 16.71
CA GLU A 150 -22.93 7.25 17.51
C GLU A 150 -21.95 6.07 17.55
N ILE A 151 -21.15 5.92 16.50
CA ILE A 151 -20.23 4.80 16.36
C ILE A 151 -19.09 4.88 17.39
N ASN A 152 -18.77 3.74 17.99
CA ASN A 152 -17.70 3.56 18.96
C ASN A 152 -17.23 2.09 18.98
N VAL A 153 -16.24 1.80 19.83
CA VAL A 153 -15.64 0.47 19.95
C VAL A 153 -16.65 -0.63 20.29
N ASN A 154 -17.76 -0.33 20.95
CA ASN A 154 -18.72 -1.35 21.40
C ASN A 154 -19.84 -1.64 20.38
N ASN A 155 -20.03 -0.79 19.36
CA ASN A 155 -21.17 -0.88 18.46
C ASN A 155 -20.83 -0.73 16.97
N TRP A 156 -19.54 -0.64 16.61
CA TRP A 156 -19.14 -0.43 15.21
C TRP A 156 -19.76 -1.44 14.26
N TYR A 157 -19.81 -2.72 14.65
CA TYR A 157 -20.37 -3.79 13.82
C TYR A 157 -21.90 -3.65 13.67
N GLU A 158 -22.60 -3.10 14.66
CA GLU A 158 -24.03 -2.79 14.57
C GLU A 158 -24.28 -1.64 13.60
N ILE A 159 -23.43 -0.60 13.63
CA ILE A 159 -23.51 0.49 12.64
C ILE A 159 -23.22 -0.03 11.24
N LEU A 160 -22.22 -0.90 11.07
CA LEU A 160 -21.93 -1.52 9.76
C LEU A 160 -23.07 -2.44 9.29
N ARG A 161 -23.91 -2.99 10.17
CA ARG A 161 -25.10 -3.76 9.81
C ARG A 161 -26.25 -2.90 9.25
N CYS A 162 -26.32 -1.61 9.60
CA CYS A 162 -27.38 -0.71 9.09
C CYS A 162 -27.44 -0.74 7.56
N SER A 163 -28.63 -0.88 6.99
CA SER A 163 -28.81 -1.13 5.54
C SER A 163 -28.40 0.05 4.66
N ASP A 164 -28.37 1.26 5.22
CA ASP A 164 -27.94 2.49 4.57
C ASP A 164 -26.45 2.79 4.76
N VAL A 165 -25.72 2.03 5.56
CA VAL A 165 -24.27 2.19 5.76
C VAL A 165 -23.49 1.40 4.72
N ARG A 166 -22.52 2.04 4.07
CA ARG A 166 -21.60 1.43 3.11
C ARG A 166 -20.17 1.48 3.64
N TYR A 167 -19.45 0.38 3.60
CA TYR A 167 -18.06 0.31 4.07
C TYR A 167 -17.10 -0.23 3.01
N GLY A 168 -15.81 0.10 3.16
CA GLY A 168 -14.75 -0.33 2.25
C GLY A 168 -13.72 -1.26 2.89
N PHE A 169 -13.15 -2.14 2.09
CA PHE A 169 -11.89 -2.84 2.41
C PHE A 169 -11.19 -3.20 1.09
N SER A 170 -9.88 -3.41 1.13
CA SER A 170 -9.10 -3.76 -0.07
C SER A 170 -9.20 -5.25 -0.41
N ASN A 171 -8.73 -5.63 -1.60
CA ASN A 171 -8.84 -6.99 -2.11
C ASN A 171 -7.99 -7.98 -1.27
N PRO A 172 -8.61 -8.97 -0.60
CA PRO A 172 -7.88 -9.95 0.20
C PRO A 172 -6.89 -10.83 -0.59
N ASN A 173 -7.02 -10.94 -1.92
CA ASN A 173 -6.07 -11.68 -2.77
C ASN A 173 -4.76 -10.92 -3.08
N ASP A 174 -4.78 -9.59 -2.89
CA ASP A 174 -3.72 -8.69 -3.38
C ASP A 174 -3.04 -7.93 -2.23
N ASP A 175 -3.78 -7.59 -1.18
CA ASP A 175 -3.39 -6.63 -0.17
C ASP A 175 -3.61 -7.14 1.27
N PRO A 176 -2.57 -7.05 2.14
CA PRO A 176 -2.72 -7.35 3.56
C PRO A 176 -3.83 -6.63 4.29
N ALA A 177 -4.13 -5.37 3.99
CA ALA A 177 -5.25 -4.70 4.66
C ALA A 177 -6.60 -5.40 4.34
N GLY A 178 -6.71 -6.01 3.17
CA GLY A 178 -7.90 -6.69 2.68
C GLY A 178 -8.19 -7.97 3.44
N TYR A 179 -7.20 -8.87 3.54
CA TYR A 179 -7.37 -10.10 4.33
C TYR A 179 -7.41 -9.82 5.83
N ARG A 180 -6.72 -8.77 6.32
CA ARG A 180 -6.82 -8.34 7.72
C ARG A 180 -8.20 -7.81 8.08
N ALA A 181 -8.89 -7.12 7.17
CA ALA A 181 -10.29 -6.72 7.37
C ALA A 181 -11.19 -7.94 7.63
N GLN A 182 -10.91 -9.07 6.96
CA GLN A 182 -11.64 -10.32 7.20
C GLN A 182 -11.29 -10.91 8.57
N MET A 183 -10.00 -10.96 8.89
CA MET A 183 -9.50 -11.46 10.18
C MET A 183 -10.12 -10.71 11.36
N ILE A 184 -10.10 -9.38 11.35
CA ILE A 184 -10.63 -8.60 12.48
C ILE A 184 -12.15 -8.75 12.62
N THR A 185 -12.88 -8.86 11.50
CA THR A 185 -14.33 -9.02 11.51
C THR A 185 -14.73 -10.40 12.02
N GLN A 186 -13.94 -11.44 11.71
CA GLN A 186 -14.15 -12.79 12.23
C GLN A 186 -13.81 -12.85 13.72
N LEU A 187 -12.66 -12.34 14.14
CA LEU A 187 -12.23 -12.33 15.54
C LEU A 187 -13.20 -11.54 16.44
N ALA A 188 -13.90 -10.56 15.87
CA ALA A 188 -14.94 -9.80 16.56
C ALA A 188 -16.08 -10.68 17.09
N GLU A 189 -16.42 -11.80 16.42
CA GLU A 189 -17.52 -12.67 16.85
C GLU A 189 -17.31 -13.21 18.26
N SER A 190 -16.12 -13.77 18.51
CA SER A 190 -15.76 -14.27 19.83
C SER A 190 -15.57 -13.13 20.84
N TYR A 191 -15.09 -11.96 20.41
CA TYR A 191 -14.85 -10.84 21.30
C TYR A 191 -16.14 -10.18 21.81
N TYR A 192 -17.09 -9.93 20.93
CA TYR A 192 -18.38 -9.30 21.25
C TYR A 192 -19.48 -10.32 21.59
N ASN A 193 -19.18 -11.61 21.55
CA ASN A 193 -20.12 -12.71 21.78
C ASN A 193 -21.35 -12.62 20.85
N ASP A 194 -21.08 -12.39 19.57
CA ASP A 194 -22.07 -12.30 18.50
C ASP A 194 -21.56 -13.09 17.28
N SER A 195 -22.06 -14.31 17.12
CA SER A 195 -21.62 -15.25 16.09
C SER A 195 -22.14 -14.93 14.68
N ARG A 196 -22.74 -13.76 14.46
CA ARG A 196 -23.26 -13.35 13.17
C ARG A 196 -22.52 -12.17 12.56
N ILE A 197 -21.51 -11.61 13.24
CA ILE A 197 -20.81 -10.41 12.76
C ILE A 197 -20.20 -10.68 11.38
N TYR A 198 -19.50 -11.79 11.20
CA TYR A 198 -18.86 -12.10 9.94
C TYR A 198 -19.87 -12.47 8.84
N ASP A 199 -20.91 -13.24 9.20
CA ASP A 199 -21.98 -13.59 8.28
C ASP A 199 -22.71 -12.35 7.74
N ASP A 200 -23.16 -11.47 8.64
CA ASP A 200 -23.96 -10.29 8.30
C ASP A 200 -23.16 -9.26 7.49
N LEU A 201 -21.89 -9.07 7.83
CA LEU A 201 -21.05 -8.05 7.19
C LEU A 201 -20.37 -8.57 5.94
N ILE A 202 -19.92 -9.83 5.91
CA ILE A 202 -19.04 -10.33 4.85
C ILE A 202 -19.73 -11.40 3.99
N GLN A 203 -20.14 -12.54 4.57
CA GLN A 203 -20.64 -13.67 3.77
C GLN A 203 -21.96 -13.35 3.05
N ASN A 204 -22.85 -12.60 3.69
CA ASN A 204 -24.12 -12.18 3.07
C ASN A 204 -23.94 -11.10 1.98
N ASN A 205 -22.75 -10.50 1.88
CA ASN A 205 -22.47 -9.39 0.96
C ASN A 205 -21.34 -9.68 -0.04
N THR A 206 -20.78 -10.89 -0.06
CA THR A 206 -19.66 -11.26 -0.94
C THR A 206 -19.72 -12.75 -1.30
N GLY A 207 -18.84 -13.19 -2.20
CA GLY A 207 -18.60 -14.61 -2.51
C GLY A 207 -17.65 -15.31 -1.53
N MET A 208 -17.21 -14.65 -0.45
CA MET A 208 -16.34 -15.29 0.55
C MET A 208 -17.14 -16.23 1.46
N THR A 209 -16.49 -17.30 1.91
CA THR A 209 -17.09 -18.30 2.82
C THR A 209 -16.15 -18.59 3.97
N THR A 210 -16.64 -19.30 5.00
CA THR A 210 -15.81 -19.79 6.10
C THR A 210 -15.97 -21.30 6.26
N THR A 211 -14.92 -21.95 6.75
CA THR A 211 -14.96 -23.28 7.35
C THR A 211 -14.32 -23.23 8.74
N THR A 212 -14.64 -24.20 9.59
CA THR A 212 -14.00 -24.34 10.91
C THR A 212 -13.17 -25.61 10.90
N GLU A 213 -11.88 -25.48 11.16
CA GLU A 213 -10.96 -26.61 11.29
C GLU A 213 -11.21 -27.40 12.60
N GLU A 214 -10.71 -28.63 12.67
CA GLU A 214 -10.85 -29.49 13.86
C GLU A 214 -10.27 -28.85 15.14
N ASN A 215 -9.25 -28.00 14.98
CA ASN A 215 -8.59 -27.27 16.08
C ASN A 215 -9.38 -26.01 16.53
N GLY A 216 -10.51 -25.71 15.89
CA GLY A 216 -11.34 -24.52 16.17
C GLY A 216 -10.93 -23.25 15.43
N THR A 217 -9.89 -23.30 14.59
CA THR A 217 -9.46 -22.18 13.73
C THR A 217 -10.50 -21.96 12.65
N VAL A 218 -10.86 -20.71 12.39
CA VAL A 218 -11.74 -20.34 11.28
C VAL A 218 -10.90 -20.05 10.04
N LEU A 219 -11.17 -20.76 8.96
CA LEU A 219 -10.56 -20.53 7.66
C LEU A 219 -11.53 -19.77 6.76
N VAL A 220 -11.19 -18.53 6.42
CA VAL A 220 -11.90 -17.73 5.42
C VAL A 220 -11.41 -18.12 4.03
N HIS A 221 -12.32 -18.49 3.13
CA HIS A 221 -12.00 -18.77 1.74
C HIS A 221 -12.32 -17.56 0.86
N VAL A 222 -11.30 -17.03 0.20
CA VAL A 222 -11.42 -15.92 -0.74
C VAL A 222 -11.47 -16.50 -2.16
N PRO A 223 -12.55 -16.30 -2.93
CA PRO A 223 -12.60 -16.75 -4.31
C PRO A 223 -11.70 -15.88 -5.19
N ALA A 224 -11.61 -16.20 -6.49
CA ALA A 224 -10.98 -15.31 -7.47
C ALA A 224 -11.57 -13.89 -7.37
N SER A 225 -10.77 -12.86 -7.61
CA SER A 225 -11.13 -11.46 -7.33
C SER A 225 -12.44 -11.03 -8.01
N GLU A 226 -12.69 -11.49 -9.23
CA GLU A 226 -13.94 -11.27 -9.98
C GLU A 226 -15.15 -12.00 -9.38
N ALA A 227 -14.91 -13.12 -8.69
CA ALA A 227 -15.92 -13.92 -8.02
C ALA A 227 -16.19 -13.46 -6.57
N ILE A 228 -15.42 -12.51 -6.03
CA ILE A 228 -15.75 -11.87 -4.74
C ILE A 228 -17.10 -11.15 -4.84
N SER A 229 -17.41 -10.54 -6.00
CA SER A 229 -18.74 -10.01 -6.35
C SER A 229 -19.47 -9.29 -5.18
N PRO A 230 -18.89 -8.20 -4.63
CA PRO A 230 -19.45 -7.54 -3.45
C PRO A 230 -20.82 -6.93 -3.74
N ASN A 231 -21.74 -7.00 -2.77
CA ASN A 231 -22.97 -6.22 -2.75
C ASN A 231 -22.58 -4.73 -2.69
N THR A 232 -22.63 -4.06 -3.83
CA THR A 232 -22.14 -2.68 -3.98
C THR A 232 -22.92 -1.65 -3.17
N SER A 233 -24.12 -1.98 -2.68
CA SER A 233 -24.87 -1.13 -1.75
C SER A 233 -24.27 -1.15 -0.34
N LYS A 234 -23.52 -2.19 0.02
CA LYS A 234 -22.91 -2.39 1.34
C LYS A 234 -21.39 -2.27 1.32
N ILE A 235 -20.73 -2.78 0.28
CA ILE A 235 -19.28 -2.91 0.22
C ILE A 235 -18.72 -2.17 -1.00
N MET A 236 -17.65 -1.40 -0.76
CA MET A 236 -16.72 -0.97 -1.79
C MET A 236 -15.43 -1.77 -1.69
N LEU A 237 -15.08 -2.48 -2.76
CA LEU A 237 -13.83 -3.23 -2.87
C LEU A 237 -12.90 -2.52 -3.87
N ARG A 238 -11.62 -2.41 -3.52
CA ARG A 238 -10.54 -1.87 -4.38
C ARG A 238 -9.30 -2.76 -4.29
N SER A 239 -8.36 -2.64 -5.23
CA SER A 239 -7.19 -3.52 -5.23
C SER A 239 -6.27 -3.27 -4.04
N MET A 240 -6.03 -2.00 -3.71
CA MET A 240 -5.27 -1.58 -2.54
C MET A 240 -6.06 -0.59 -1.67
N GLU A 241 -5.73 -0.57 -0.40
CA GLU A 241 -6.44 0.17 0.65
C GLU A 241 -6.43 1.68 0.46
N VAL A 242 -5.33 2.22 -0.08
CA VAL A 242 -5.19 3.67 -0.34
C VAL A 242 -6.10 4.17 -1.45
N GLU A 243 -6.65 3.31 -2.30
CA GLU A 243 -7.68 3.71 -3.30
C GLU A 243 -9.04 4.01 -2.65
N LEU A 244 -9.25 3.55 -1.40
CA LEU A 244 -10.50 3.78 -0.66
C LEU A 244 -10.49 5.08 0.14
N SER A 245 -9.33 5.72 0.35
CA SER A 245 -9.25 6.97 1.12
C SER A 245 -10.06 8.08 0.44
N SER A 246 -9.92 8.26 -0.87
CA SER A 246 -10.71 9.24 -1.63
C SER A 246 -12.22 8.95 -1.63
N ALA A 247 -12.61 7.68 -1.58
CA ALA A 247 -14.01 7.29 -1.46
C ALA A 247 -14.59 7.68 -0.09
N LEU A 248 -13.80 7.56 0.98
CA LEU A 248 -14.19 8.04 2.30
C LEU A 248 -14.25 9.57 2.36
N GLU A 249 -13.26 10.26 1.79
CA GLU A 249 -13.19 11.73 1.75
C GLU A 249 -14.38 12.37 1.06
N THR A 250 -14.90 11.72 0.01
CA THR A 250 -16.02 12.19 -0.79
C THR A 250 -17.39 11.69 -0.30
N GLY A 251 -17.41 10.90 0.79
CA GLY A 251 -18.63 10.32 1.34
C GLY A 251 -19.26 9.22 0.47
N GLU A 252 -18.52 8.65 -0.49
CA GLU A 252 -18.99 7.52 -1.30
C GLU A 252 -19.09 6.22 -0.49
N ILE A 253 -18.31 6.13 0.60
CA ILE A 253 -18.43 5.14 1.68
C ILE A 253 -18.43 5.86 3.03
N ASP A 254 -19.07 5.26 4.02
CA ASP A 254 -19.16 5.79 5.38
C ASP A 254 -17.96 5.36 6.24
N TYR A 255 -17.49 4.13 6.07
CA TYR A 255 -16.44 3.54 6.88
C TYR A 255 -15.46 2.77 6.00
N PHE A 256 -14.21 2.61 6.41
CA PHE A 256 -13.37 1.57 5.81
C PHE A 256 -12.33 1.02 6.76
N TYR A 257 -12.01 -0.25 6.53
CA TYR A 257 -10.99 -0.99 7.26
C TYR A 257 -9.61 -0.55 6.79
N ILE A 258 -8.79 -0.06 7.71
CA ILE A 258 -7.48 0.51 7.35
C ILE A 258 -6.51 0.44 8.53
N TYR A 259 -5.25 0.71 8.26
CA TYR A 259 -4.25 0.93 9.28
C TYR A 259 -4.42 2.27 10.00
N ARG A 260 -4.13 2.31 11.30
CA ARG A 260 -4.10 3.55 12.09
C ARG A 260 -3.23 4.62 11.45
N SER A 261 -2.04 4.25 10.97
CA SER A 261 -1.11 5.19 10.35
C SER A 261 -1.71 5.93 9.16
N VAL A 262 -2.41 5.22 8.27
CA VAL A 262 -3.02 5.81 7.08
C VAL A 262 -4.18 6.72 7.47
N ALA A 263 -4.95 6.35 8.50
CA ALA A 263 -6.00 7.22 9.05
C ALA A 263 -5.41 8.54 9.60
N GLU A 264 -4.31 8.45 10.36
CA GLU A 264 -3.60 9.64 10.88
C GLU A 264 -3.02 10.50 9.75
N GLN A 265 -2.42 9.89 8.73
CA GLN A 265 -1.85 10.59 7.56
C GLN A 265 -2.89 11.38 6.75
N HIS A 266 -4.12 10.88 6.67
CA HIS A 266 -5.23 11.55 5.97
C HIS A 266 -6.10 12.43 6.90
N GLY A 267 -5.81 12.45 8.21
CA GLY A 267 -6.62 13.18 9.18
C GLY A 267 -8.04 12.61 9.36
N PHE A 268 -8.24 11.33 9.06
CA PHE A 268 -9.52 10.66 9.29
C PHE A 268 -9.77 10.47 10.77
N LYS A 269 -11.05 10.47 11.15
CA LYS A 269 -11.45 9.91 12.43
C LYS A 269 -11.36 8.39 12.33
N TYR A 270 -11.18 7.72 13.46
CA TYR A 270 -11.13 6.27 13.47
C TYR A 270 -11.59 5.71 14.80
N ILE A 271 -11.96 4.43 14.78
CA ILE A 271 -12.27 3.64 15.96
C ILE A 271 -11.05 2.81 16.29
N GLU A 272 -10.49 3.02 17.48
CA GLU A 272 -9.51 2.10 18.05
C GLU A 272 -10.21 0.80 18.40
N LEU A 273 -9.92 -0.25 17.64
CA LEU A 273 -10.43 -1.58 17.89
C LEU A 273 -9.73 -2.19 19.13
N PRO A 274 -10.36 -3.15 19.82
CA PRO A 274 -9.74 -3.84 20.94
C PRO A 274 -8.43 -4.51 20.51
N PRO A 275 -7.37 -4.46 21.34
CA PRO A 275 -6.08 -5.06 21.01
C PRO A 275 -6.17 -6.59 20.82
N GLN A 276 -7.22 -7.23 21.32
CA GLN A 276 -7.48 -8.66 21.10
C GLN A 276 -7.84 -9.00 19.65
N ILE A 277 -8.28 -8.01 18.84
CA ILE A 277 -8.74 -8.24 17.46
C ILE A 277 -8.06 -7.32 16.43
N ASP A 278 -7.43 -6.22 16.83
CA ASP A 278 -6.88 -5.19 15.94
C ASP A 278 -5.57 -5.59 15.22
N LEU A 279 -5.01 -6.75 15.56
CA LEU A 279 -3.75 -7.28 15.04
C LEU A 279 -2.53 -6.41 15.39
N GLY A 280 -2.60 -5.49 16.36
CA GLY A 280 -1.51 -4.58 16.70
C GLY A 280 -0.55 -5.06 17.79
N SER A 281 -0.99 -6.01 18.63
CA SER A 281 -0.28 -6.40 19.85
C SER A 281 0.36 -7.78 19.78
N MET A 282 1.64 -7.87 20.19
CA MET A 282 2.32 -9.17 20.32
C MET A 282 1.70 -10.06 21.41
N GLU A 283 1.05 -9.47 22.41
CA GLU A 283 0.41 -10.19 23.53
C GLU A 283 -0.72 -11.10 23.03
N TYR A 284 -1.43 -10.67 21.99
CA TYR A 284 -2.62 -11.37 21.49
C TYR A 284 -2.35 -12.20 20.23
N ALA A 285 -1.08 -12.51 19.92
CA ALA A 285 -0.70 -13.32 18.77
C ALA A 285 -1.43 -14.69 18.71
N ASP A 286 -1.57 -15.36 19.86
CA ASP A 286 -2.31 -16.63 19.97
C ASP A 286 -3.82 -16.46 19.75
N ASN A 287 -4.37 -15.27 20.00
CA ASN A 287 -5.76 -14.99 19.68
C ASN A 287 -5.93 -14.73 18.19
N TYR A 288 -5.02 -13.95 17.59
CA TYR A 288 -5.06 -13.63 16.17
C TYR A 288 -4.94 -14.89 15.30
N SER A 289 -4.14 -15.88 15.73
CA SER A 289 -3.91 -17.11 14.97
C SER A 289 -5.14 -18.03 14.83
N LYS A 290 -6.22 -17.74 15.56
CA LYS A 290 -7.50 -18.45 15.46
C LYS A 290 -8.27 -18.18 14.17
N VAL A 291 -7.81 -17.22 13.36
CA VAL A 291 -8.35 -16.97 12.02
C VAL A 291 -7.24 -17.10 10.97
N GLN A 292 -7.58 -17.74 9.88
CA GLN A 292 -6.75 -17.86 8.68
C GLN A 292 -7.55 -17.42 7.46
N VAL A 293 -6.85 -16.95 6.43
CA VAL A 293 -7.46 -16.55 5.16
C VAL A 293 -6.73 -17.29 4.04
N GLN A 294 -7.47 -18.10 3.28
CA GLN A 294 -7.00 -18.75 2.07
C GLN A 294 -7.33 -17.86 0.87
N MET A 295 -6.29 -17.38 0.18
CA MET A 295 -6.40 -16.63 -1.06
C MET A 295 -6.74 -17.55 -2.24
N ALA A 296 -7.19 -16.98 -3.35
CA ALA A 296 -7.60 -17.72 -4.55
C ALA A 296 -6.50 -18.60 -5.18
N ASN A 297 -5.22 -18.25 -4.94
CA ASN A 297 -4.07 -19.04 -5.38
C ASN A 297 -3.73 -20.23 -4.45
N GLY A 298 -4.50 -20.42 -3.37
CA GLY A 298 -4.32 -21.48 -2.38
C GLY A 298 -3.38 -21.15 -1.23
N GLU A 299 -2.67 -20.02 -1.27
CA GLU A 299 -1.84 -19.53 -0.17
C GLU A 299 -2.73 -19.19 1.05
N ILE A 300 -2.26 -19.59 2.23
CA ILE A 300 -2.96 -19.36 3.49
C ILE A 300 -2.14 -18.38 4.32
N VAL A 301 -2.79 -17.31 4.76
CA VAL A 301 -2.22 -16.34 5.71
C VAL A 301 -2.93 -16.44 7.05
N THR A 302 -2.15 -16.50 8.13
CA THR A 302 -2.65 -16.63 9.51
C THR A 302 -2.68 -15.26 10.19
N GLY A 303 -3.74 -14.98 10.95
CA GLY A 303 -3.82 -13.78 11.77
C GLY A 303 -2.63 -13.69 12.72
N SER A 304 -1.93 -12.56 12.68
CA SER A 304 -0.71 -12.32 13.44
C SER A 304 -0.50 -10.81 13.64
N PRO A 305 0.36 -10.41 14.60
CA PRO A 305 0.65 -9.00 14.81
C PRO A 305 1.20 -8.33 13.53
N ILE A 306 0.72 -7.13 13.21
CA ILE A 306 1.09 -6.41 12.00
C ILE A 306 2.53 -5.94 12.11
N VAL A 307 3.37 -6.55 11.28
CA VAL A 307 4.79 -6.25 11.18
C VAL A 307 5.17 -6.09 9.71
N TYR A 308 5.75 -4.94 9.38
CA TYR A 308 6.29 -4.65 8.06
C TYR A 308 7.65 -5.34 7.88
N GLY A 309 7.88 -5.88 6.69
CA GLY A 309 9.13 -6.56 6.32
C GLY A 309 9.78 -5.93 5.08
N VAL A 310 11.11 -5.90 5.05
CA VAL A 310 11.90 -5.43 3.89
C VAL A 310 12.93 -6.47 3.47
N THR A 311 13.19 -6.58 2.17
CA THR A 311 14.29 -7.38 1.61
C THR A 311 14.85 -6.72 0.34
N ILE A 312 16.05 -7.14 -0.05
CA ILE A 312 16.66 -6.86 -1.35
C ILE A 312 16.53 -8.14 -2.19
N PRO A 313 15.74 -8.14 -3.28
CA PRO A 313 15.59 -9.31 -4.13
C PRO A 313 16.94 -9.76 -4.72
N LYS A 314 17.15 -11.07 -4.86
CA LYS A 314 18.38 -11.67 -5.42
C LYS A 314 18.65 -11.25 -6.86
N ASN A 315 17.62 -10.84 -7.58
CA ASN A 315 17.67 -10.34 -8.95
C ASN A 315 17.63 -8.79 -9.04
N ALA A 316 17.89 -8.07 -7.93
CA ALA A 316 18.07 -6.62 -7.92
C ALA A 316 19.17 -6.18 -8.89
N LYS A 317 18.97 -5.06 -9.58
CA LYS A 317 19.95 -4.50 -10.52
C LYS A 317 21.03 -3.70 -9.81
N ASN A 318 20.66 -3.02 -8.73
CA ASN A 318 21.52 -2.13 -7.96
C ASN A 318 21.56 -2.57 -6.47
N PRO A 319 22.01 -3.78 -6.14
CA PRO A 319 21.95 -4.30 -4.77
C PRO A 319 22.78 -3.52 -3.74
N LYS A 320 23.82 -2.78 -4.19
CA LYS A 320 24.61 -1.89 -3.31
C LYS A 320 23.82 -0.63 -2.94
N LEU A 321 23.27 0.06 -3.93
CA LEU A 321 22.43 1.24 -3.72
C LEU A 321 21.16 0.89 -2.92
N ALA A 322 20.62 -0.31 -3.15
CA ALA A 322 19.52 -0.85 -2.35
C ALA A 322 19.89 -1.03 -0.87
N ALA A 323 21.12 -1.49 -0.59
CA ALA A 323 21.59 -1.65 0.78
C ALA A 323 21.80 -0.31 1.48
N GLU A 324 22.26 0.74 0.77
CA GLU A 324 22.32 2.11 1.29
C GLU A 324 20.92 2.66 1.64
N PHE A 325 19.91 2.41 0.79
CA PHE A 325 18.53 2.83 1.09
C PHE A 325 17.94 2.04 2.26
N VAL A 326 18.13 0.73 2.33
CA VAL A 326 17.67 -0.08 3.48
C VAL A 326 18.39 0.35 4.75
N LYS A 327 19.66 0.75 4.68
CA LYS A 327 20.37 1.35 5.80
C LYS A 327 19.68 2.62 6.28
N LEU A 328 19.36 3.56 5.38
CA LEU A 328 18.62 4.78 5.72
C LEU A 328 17.27 4.46 6.41
N LEU A 329 16.52 3.49 5.87
CA LEU A 329 15.27 3.01 6.44
C LEU A 329 15.43 2.49 7.88
N LEU A 330 16.47 1.69 8.14
CA LEU A 330 16.70 1.04 9.42
C LEU A 330 17.43 1.94 10.44
N ASP A 331 18.13 2.98 10.00
CA ASP A 331 18.83 3.94 10.84
C ASP A 331 17.89 5.01 11.45
N LYS A 332 18.44 5.85 12.34
CA LYS A 332 17.68 6.89 13.06
C LYS A 332 16.82 7.78 12.16
N PRO A 333 17.27 8.29 10.99
CA PRO A 333 16.42 9.12 10.14
C PRO A 333 15.15 8.39 9.67
N GLY A 334 15.30 7.16 9.17
CA GLY A 334 14.16 6.31 8.80
C GLY A 334 13.26 6.01 9.99
N GLN A 335 13.82 5.66 11.14
CA GLN A 335 13.04 5.44 12.37
C GLN A 335 12.19 6.67 12.74
N GLN A 336 12.73 7.89 12.62
CA GLN A 336 11.97 9.11 12.90
C GLN A 336 10.86 9.37 11.88
N ILE A 337 11.11 9.12 10.59
CA ILE A 337 10.08 9.20 9.54
C ILE A 337 8.90 8.27 9.89
N PHE A 338 9.19 7.04 10.33
CA PHE A 338 8.18 6.06 10.71
C PHE A 338 7.40 6.43 11.97
N ILE A 339 8.08 6.94 13.01
CA ILE A 339 7.44 7.48 14.22
C ILE A 339 6.48 8.63 13.88
N LYS A 340 6.93 9.60 13.08
CA LYS A 340 6.14 10.75 12.65
C LYS A 340 4.88 10.34 11.88
N ASN A 341 4.96 9.24 11.13
CA ASN A 341 3.88 8.75 10.28
C ASN A 341 2.98 7.69 10.95
N GLY A 342 3.04 7.56 12.28
CA GLY A 342 2.14 6.68 13.04
C GLY A 342 2.44 5.19 12.89
N GLN A 343 3.67 4.83 12.47
CA GLN A 343 4.11 3.45 12.24
C GLN A 343 5.32 3.13 13.13
N PRO A 344 5.12 2.70 14.38
CA PRO A 344 6.20 2.49 15.32
C PRO A 344 7.29 1.55 14.76
N PRO A 345 8.56 1.98 14.69
CA PRO A 345 9.65 1.14 14.20
C PRO A 345 10.01 0.03 15.21
N ILE A 346 10.53 -1.08 14.71
CA ILE A 346 11.13 -2.15 15.50
C ILE A 346 12.63 -1.85 15.59
N VAL A 347 13.12 -1.56 16.79
CA VAL A 347 14.51 -1.10 17.00
C VAL A 347 15.22 -1.95 18.07
N PRO A 348 16.33 -2.65 17.73
CA PRO A 348 16.80 -2.91 16.37
C PRO A 348 15.78 -3.74 15.58
N ALA A 349 15.79 -3.61 14.25
CA ALA A 349 14.96 -4.45 13.39
C ALA A 349 15.34 -5.93 13.57
N ILE A 350 14.38 -6.83 13.38
CA ILE A 350 14.59 -8.28 13.60
C ILE A 350 14.77 -8.93 12.25
N ALA A 351 15.89 -9.61 12.02
CA ALA A 351 16.20 -10.19 10.70
C ALA A 351 16.31 -11.71 10.73
N GLU A 352 15.81 -12.33 9.67
CA GLU A 352 16.07 -13.74 9.35
C GLU A 352 17.07 -13.80 8.18
N GLY A 353 18.00 -14.76 8.21
CA GLY A 353 19.06 -14.85 7.20
C GLY A 353 20.14 -13.77 7.34
N LYS A 354 20.42 -13.29 8.56
CA LYS A 354 21.40 -12.22 8.84
C LYS A 354 22.77 -12.41 8.18
N ASN A 355 23.27 -13.65 8.14
CA ASN A 355 24.55 -14.00 7.49
C ASN A 355 24.54 -13.89 5.95
N LYS A 356 23.36 -13.71 5.34
CA LYS A 356 23.16 -13.45 3.90
C LYS A 356 22.89 -11.97 3.60
N MET A 357 22.76 -11.12 4.62
CA MET A 357 22.58 -9.69 4.44
C MET A 357 23.89 -8.99 4.03
N PRO A 358 23.82 -7.89 3.26
CA PRO A 358 24.95 -6.97 3.10
C PRO A 358 25.58 -6.59 4.45
N GLU A 359 26.91 -6.57 4.51
CA GLU A 359 27.68 -6.38 5.76
C GLU A 359 27.26 -5.12 6.51
N GLU A 360 27.01 -4.03 5.79
CA GLU A 360 26.59 -2.75 6.35
C GLU A 360 25.21 -2.76 7.03
N LEU A 361 24.36 -3.74 6.73
CA LEU A 361 23.04 -3.91 7.36
C LEU A 361 23.09 -4.81 8.60
N GLN A 362 24.09 -5.69 8.71
CA GLN A 362 24.15 -6.69 9.78
C GLN A 362 24.26 -6.06 11.18
N GLY A 363 24.87 -4.88 11.28
CA GLY A 363 24.98 -4.11 12.52
C GLY A 363 23.70 -3.40 12.97
N LEU A 364 22.69 -3.31 12.10
CA LEU A 364 21.43 -2.59 12.35
C LEU A 364 20.28 -3.51 12.78
N VAL A 365 20.50 -4.82 12.72
CA VAL A 365 19.49 -5.84 13.01
C VAL A 365 19.92 -6.74 14.15
N LYS A 366 18.94 -7.28 14.88
CA LYS A 366 19.18 -8.35 15.86
C LYS A 366 19.16 -9.70 15.17
#